data_AF-A0A2E5PDB3-F1
#
_entry.id   AF-A0A2E5PDB3-F1
#
_cell.length_a   1.000
_cell.length_b   1.000
_cell.length_c   1.000
_cell.angle_alpha   90.00
_cell.angle_beta   90.00
_cell.angle_gamma   90.00
#
_symmetry.space_group_name_H-M   'P 1'
#
loop_
_entity.id
_entity.type
_entity.pdbx_description
1 polymer ?
#
loop_
_entity_poly.entity_id
_entity_poly.type
_entity_poly.pdbx_seq_one_letter_code
_entity_poly.pdbx_strand_id
1 'polypeptide(L)'
;MAAKRSWSPPPIPKSVVPKEAFDVGMPEKCGHIEFAKGDIEINAGRPSRKIIMVNTGDRPIQIGAHYHLAECNKAMAFDREAAFGMRLDVPSGSAVRFEPGQSRKVQITGYVGRQVAYGMNNMTNGSMRSDIIKDQTMRRLRAEGYCFEGERFPVQKSPDAKYAKKSKAKSKK
;
A
#
# COMPACT_ATOMS: atom_id res chain seq x y z
N MET A 1 5.32 -55.28 -27.11
CA MET A 1 4.91 -54.42 -28.23
C MET A 1 3.72 -53.58 -27.77
N ALA A 2 3.87 -52.27 -27.64
CA ALA A 2 2.78 -51.40 -27.14
C ALA A 2 1.77 -51.12 -28.27
N ALA A 3 0.48 -51.34 -27.99
CA ALA A 3 -0.61 -51.19 -28.94
C ALA A 3 -0.76 -49.73 -29.42
N LYS A 4 -0.74 -49.52 -30.74
CA LYS A 4 -1.00 -48.21 -31.37
C LYS A 4 -2.46 -47.82 -31.10
N ARG A 5 -2.66 -46.67 -30.46
CA ARG A 5 -4.00 -46.07 -30.28
C ARG A 5 -4.56 -45.70 -31.67
N SER A 6 -5.82 -46.08 -31.92
CA SER A 6 -6.51 -45.98 -33.22
C SER A 6 -6.77 -44.56 -33.70
N TRP A 7 -6.49 -43.56 -32.88
CA TRP A 7 -6.69 -42.17 -33.22
C TRP A 7 -5.51 -41.33 -32.76
N SER A 8 -4.99 -40.52 -33.68
CA SER A 8 -4.04 -39.44 -33.41
C SER A 8 -4.62 -38.15 -33.97
N PRO A 9 -4.46 -37.01 -33.28
CA PRO A 9 -4.94 -35.74 -33.80
C PRO A 9 -4.27 -35.46 -35.16
N PRO A 10 -5.01 -34.89 -36.13
CA PRO A 10 -4.42 -34.50 -37.40
C PRO A 10 -3.28 -33.50 -37.15
N PRO A 11 -2.23 -33.52 -37.99
CA PRO A 11 -1.14 -32.58 -37.87
C PRO A 11 -1.66 -31.14 -37.99
N ILE A 12 -1.09 -30.23 -37.22
CA ILE A 12 -1.42 -28.81 -37.30
C ILE A 12 -1.20 -28.36 -38.75
N PRO A 13 -2.19 -27.72 -39.40
CA PRO A 13 -2.04 -27.25 -40.77
C PRO A 13 -0.87 -26.27 -40.84
N LYS A 14 -0.05 -26.41 -41.88
CA LYS A 14 1.08 -25.49 -42.11
C LYS A 14 0.51 -24.14 -42.51
N SER A 15 0.86 -23.09 -41.77
CA SER A 15 0.62 -21.71 -42.21
C SER A 15 1.34 -21.50 -43.54
N VAL A 16 0.57 -21.21 -44.60
CA VAL A 16 1.11 -20.86 -45.92
C VAL A 16 1.01 -19.35 -46.05
N VAL A 17 2.15 -18.68 -46.05
CA VAL A 17 2.20 -17.24 -46.34
C VAL A 17 2.03 -17.07 -47.87
N PRO A 18 1.07 -16.26 -48.34
CA PRO A 18 0.85 -16.01 -49.76
C PRO A 18 2.11 -15.46 -50.43
N LYS A 19 2.35 -15.79 -51.71
CA LYS A 19 3.49 -15.24 -52.48
C LYS A 19 3.41 -13.74 -52.70
N GLU A 20 2.20 -13.17 -52.69
CA GLU A 20 1.96 -11.73 -52.78
C GLU A 20 2.07 -11.01 -51.43
N ALA A 21 2.29 -11.74 -50.34
CA ALA A 21 2.48 -11.11 -49.04
C ALA A 21 3.76 -10.27 -49.07
N PHE A 22 3.63 -9.01 -48.65
CA PHE A 22 4.73 -8.09 -48.46
C PHE A 22 4.73 -7.64 -47.00
N ASP A 23 5.92 -7.44 -46.45
CA ASP A 23 6.06 -6.94 -45.09
C ASP A 23 5.53 -5.50 -45.02
N VAL A 24 4.59 -5.26 -44.12
CA VAL A 24 4.03 -3.92 -43.84
C VAL A 24 4.61 -3.40 -42.52
N GLY A 25 5.39 -2.33 -42.62
CA GLY A 25 6.07 -1.74 -41.47
C GLY A 25 7.13 -2.64 -40.87
N MET A 26 7.42 -2.43 -39.59
CA MET A 26 8.36 -3.24 -38.80
C MET A 26 7.53 -4.09 -37.82
N PRO A 27 7.21 -5.36 -38.15
CA PRO A 27 6.38 -6.21 -37.27
C PRO A 27 6.98 -6.37 -35.87
N GLU A 28 8.31 -6.33 -35.74
CA GLU A 28 9.04 -6.31 -34.47
C GLU A 28 8.76 -5.07 -33.61
N LYS A 29 8.22 -4.00 -34.20
CA LYS A 29 7.84 -2.77 -33.50
C LYS A 29 6.36 -2.67 -33.17
N CYS A 30 5.55 -3.69 -33.51
CA CYS A 30 4.14 -3.69 -33.16
C CYS A 30 3.97 -3.73 -31.63
N GLY A 31 3.44 -2.65 -31.05
CA GLY A 31 3.32 -2.49 -29.60
C GLY A 31 4.60 -2.02 -28.89
N HIS A 32 5.63 -1.61 -29.64
CA HIS A 32 6.85 -1.07 -29.07
C HIS A 32 6.60 0.31 -28.45
N ILE A 33 7.09 0.51 -27.22
CA ILE A 33 7.06 1.79 -26.52
C ILE A 33 8.50 2.25 -26.32
N GLU A 34 8.87 3.34 -26.99
CA GLU A 34 10.16 3.99 -26.83
C GLU A 34 10.07 5.00 -25.68
N PHE A 35 10.85 4.78 -24.61
CA PHE A 35 10.93 5.71 -23.48
C PHE A 35 12.08 6.69 -23.67
N ALA A 36 11.86 7.95 -23.29
CA ALA A 36 12.95 8.90 -23.13
C ALA A 36 13.91 8.42 -22.02
N LYS A 37 15.19 8.79 -22.13
CA LYS A 37 16.17 8.51 -21.07
C LYS A 37 15.90 9.43 -19.87
N GLY A 38 16.06 8.88 -18.67
CA GLY A 38 15.94 9.62 -17.41
C GLY A 38 14.79 9.15 -16.53
N ASP A 39 14.76 9.65 -15.30
CA ASP A 39 13.74 9.34 -14.31
C ASP A 39 12.67 10.45 -14.27
N ILE A 40 11.44 10.07 -13.89
CA ILE A 40 10.35 11.01 -13.67
C ILE A 40 10.27 11.32 -12.18
N GLU A 41 10.56 12.56 -11.80
CA GLU A 41 10.33 13.02 -10.43
C GLU A 41 8.82 13.13 -10.16
N ILE A 42 8.33 12.37 -9.19
CA ILE A 42 6.94 12.42 -8.76
C ILE A 42 6.78 13.42 -7.62
N ASN A 43 5.59 14.05 -7.53
CA ASN A 43 5.23 14.93 -6.41
C ASN A 43 6.19 16.11 -6.18
N ALA A 44 6.91 16.54 -7.23
CA ALA A 44 7.86 17.64 -7.19
C ALA A 44 7.24 18.94 -6.63
N GLY A 45 8.05 19.70 -5.88
CA GLY A 45 7.65 21.00 -5.32
C GLY A 45 6.62 20.93 -4.17
N ARG A 46 6.30 19.75 -3.66
CA ARG A 46 5.36 19.59 -2.54
C ARG A 46 6.08 19.53 -1.19
N PRO A 47 5.44 20.02 -0.11
CA PRO A 47 5.97 19.83 1.23
C PRO A 47 6.04 18.34 1.53
N SER A 48 7.24 17.86 1.85
CA SER A 48 7.50 16.47 2.18
C SER A 48 8.21 16.35 3.54
N ARG A 49 7.94 15.26 4.24
CA ARG A 49 8.58 14.95 5.53
C ARG A 49 8.77 13.44 5.66
N LYS A 50 9.72 13.04 6.51
CA LYS A 50 9.89 11.63 6.89
C LYS A 50 9.31 11.41 8.28
N ILE A 51 8.45 10.40 8.42
CA ILE A 51 7.86 9.97 9.69
C ILE A 51 8.15 8.49 9.93
N ILE A 52 8.17 8.07 11.19
CA ILE A 52 8.26 6.66 11.56
C ILE A 52 6.86 6.15 11.80
N MET A 53 6.49 5.08 11.12
CA MET A 53 5.21 4.40 11.29
C MET A 53 5.44 2.99 11.79
N VAL A 54 4.68 2.59 12.81
CA VAL A 54 4.78 1.28 13.44
C VAL A 54 3.42 0.59 13.41
N ASN A 55 3.37 -0.62 12.88
CA ASN A 55 2.18 -1.47 13.02
C ASN A 55 2.22 -2.15 14.39
N THR A 56 1.33 -1.75 15.30
CA THR A 56 1.27 -2.31 16.65
C THR A 56 0.23 -3.42 16.79
N GLY A 57 -0.52 -3.69 15.72
CA GLY A 57 -1.52 -4.75 15.66
C GLY A 57 -0.91 -6.13 15.41
N ASP A 58 -1.79 -7.11 15.31
CA ASP A 58 -1.49 -8.53 15.05
C ASP A 58 -1.64 -8.95 13.59
N ARG A 59 -2.13 -8.04 12.73
CA ARG A 59 -2.41 -8.28 11.32
C ARG A 59 -1.61 -7.32 10.43
N PRO A 60 -1.26 -7.75 9.22
CA PRO A 60 -0.59 -6.88 8.28
C PRO A 60 -1.50 -5.72 7.85
N ILE A 61 -0.90 -4.55 7.66
CA ILE A 61 -1.60 -3.32 7.25
C ILE A 61 -0.93 -2.80 5.97
N GLN A 62 -1.74 -2.47 4.97
CA GLN A 62 -1.28 -1.89 3.71
C GLN A 62 -1.95 -0.55 3.48
N ILE A 63 -1.15 0.49 3.24
CA ILE A 63 -1.61 1.87 3.11
C ILE A 63 -1.32 2.34 1.68
N GLY A 64 -2.35 2.78 0.97
CA GLY A 64 -2.24 3.25 -0.42
C GLY A 64 -1.69 4.67 -0.56
N ALA A 65 -1.19 4.99 -1.75
CA ALA A 65 -0.54 6.26 -2.08
C ALA A 65 -1.37 7.53 -1.77
N HIS A 66 -2.69 7.46 -1.92
CA HIS A 66 -3.62 8.61 -1.82
C HIS A 66 -4.53 8.58 -0.58
N TYR A 67 -4.22 7.72 0.38
CA TYR A 67 -4.96 7.65 1.63
C TYR A 67 -4.56 8.79 2.58
N HIS A 68 -5.52 9.37 3.29
CA HIS A 68 -5.25 10.42 4.26
C HIS A 68 -4.61 9.80 5.50
N LEU A 69 -3.31 10.03 5.69
CA LEU A 69 -2.51 9.26 6.64
C LEU A 69 -3.00 9.40 8.09
N ALA A 70 -3.45 10.58 8.51
CA ALA A 70 -3.96 10.78 9.87
C ALA A 70 -5.16 9.88 10.21
N GLU A 71 -5.89 9.40 9.20
CA GLU A 71 -7.03 8.49 9.36
C GLU A 71 -6.68 7.02 9.15
N CYS A 72 -5.41 6.66 8.94
CA CYS A 72 -5.06 5.26 8.69
C CYS A 72 -5.35 4.39 9.93
N ASN A 73 -5.38 3.07 9.73
CA ASN A 73 -5.80 2.06 10.70
C ASN A 73 -5.42 2.40 12.16
N LYS A 74 -6.37 2.21 13.09
CA LYS A 74 -6.22 2.47 14.53
C LYS A 74 -4.97 1.84 15.14
N ALA A 75 -4.53 0.69 14.63
CA ALA A 75 -3.36 -0.01 15.13
C ALA A 75 -2.00 0.55 14.66
N MET A 76 -1.99 1.52 13.73
CA MET A 76 -0.76 2.19 13.31
C MET A 76 -0.42 3.31 14.30
N ALA A 77 0.77 3.23 14.90
CA ALA A 77 1.31 4.24 15.81
C ALA A 77 2.34 5.11 15.08
N PHE A 78 2.10 6.42 15.05
CA PHE A 78 2.96 7.47 14.46
C PHE A 78 2.43 8.86 14.86
N ASP A 79 3.19 9.89 14.51
CA ASP A 79 2.77 11.29 14.67
C ASP A 79 1.63 11.64 13.70
N ARG A 80 0.37 11.45 14.15
CA ARG A 80 -0.84 11.75 13.38
C ARG A 80 -1.02 13.24 13.15
N GLU A 81 -0.52 14.08 14.06
CA GLU A 81 -0.62 15.54 13.94
C GLU A 81 0.26 16.07 12.81
N ALA A 82 1.47 15.53 12.67
CA ALA A 82 2.34 15.82 11.53
C ALA A 82 1.85 15.19 10.21
N ALA A 83 1.04 14.13 10.29
CA ALA A 83 0.48 13.46 9.11
C ALA A 83 -0.87 14.03 8.64
N PHE A 84 -1.42 15.03 9.35
CA PHE A 84 -2.68 15.67 8.97
C PHE A 84 -2.52 16.41 7.63
N GLY A 85 -3.39 16.10 6.67
CA GLY A 85 -3.30 16.69 5.33
C GLY A 85 -2.14 16.15 4.49
N MET A 86 -1.57 15.00 4.87
CA MET A 86 -0.49 14.32 4.18
C MET A 86 -0.91 12.93 3.68
N ARG A 87 -0.23 12.45 2.64
CA ARG A 87 -0.33 11.10 2.08
C ARG A 87 1.06 10.52 1.83
N LEU A 88 1.14 9.23 1.49
CA LEU A 88 2.43 8.60 1.18
C LEU A 88 3.03 9.18 -0.10
N ASP A 89 4.32 9.46 -0.06
CA ASP A 89 5.11 9.93 -1.21
C ASP A 89 5.64 8.73 -2.00
N VAL A 90 4.72 8.04 -2.67
CA VAL A 90 4.99 6.84 -3.47
C VAL A 90 4.27 6.95 -4.82
N PRO A 91 4.65 6.15 -5.83
CA PRO A 91 3.99 6.15 -7.14
C PRO A 91 2.47 5.95 -7.02
N SER A 92 1.70 6.63 -7.87
CA SER A 92 0.24 6.50 -7.85
C SER A 92 -0.18 5.05 -8.07
N GLY A 93 -1.22 4.60 -7.35
CA GLY A 93 -1.69 3.21 -7.37
C GLY A 93 -0.87 2.22 -6.53
N SER A 94 0.31 2.61 -6.04
CA SER A 94 1.12 1.78 -5.14
C SER A 94 0.69 1.89 -3.67
N ALA A 95 1.30 1.06 -2.82
CA ALA A 95 1.04 1.02 -1.39
C ALA A 95 2.27 0.59 -0.60
N VAL A 96 2.32 0.97 0.68
CA VAL A 96 3.33 0.50 1.63
C VAL A 96 2.70 -0.51 2.58
N ARG A 97 3.33 -1.68 2.67
CA ARG A 97 2.93 -2.77 3.57
C ARG A 97 3.75 -2.75 4.87
N PHE A 98 3.06 -3.01 5.97
CA PHE A 98 3.58 -3.14 7.32
C PHE A 98 3.16 -4.48 7.91
N GLU A 99 4.13 -5.35 8.19
CA GLU A 99 3.90 -6.57 8.95
C GLU A 99 3.63 -6.27 10.44
N PRO A 100 2.99 -7.18 11.21
CA PRO A 100 2.79 -7.00 12.64
C PRO A 100 4.09 -6.69 13.39
N GLY A 101 4.11 -5.61 14.17
CA GLY A 101 5.30 -5.15 14.90
C GLY A 101 6.35 -4.40 14.07
N GLN A 102 6.16 -4.29 12.74
CA GLN A 102 7.14 -3.65 11.88
C GLN A 102 7.13 -2.13 12.03
N SER A 103 8.31 -1.55 12.23
CA SER A 103 8.55 -0.10 12.12
C SER A 103 9.21 0.22 10.78
N ARG A 104 8.75 1.28 10.11
CA ARG A 104 9.40 1.80 8.90
C ARG A 104 9.40 3.32 8.91
N LYS A 105 10.51 3.90 8.46
CA LYS A 105 10.58 5.32 8.11
C LYS A 105 10.00 5.48 6.71
N VAL A 106 8.96 6.28 6.57
CA VAL A 106 8.28 6.55 5.29
C VAL A 106 8.34 8.03 4.97
N GLN A 107 8.34 8.35 3.68
CA GLN A 107 8.21 9.71 3.19
C GLN A 107 6.74 10.01 2.90
N ILE A 108 6.31 11.20 3.32
CA ILE A 108 4.95 11.68 3.15
C ILE A 108 4.99 13.01 2.43
N THR A 109 3.94 13.29 1.66
CA THR A 109 3.79 14.50 0.85
C THR A 109 2.41 15.13 1.10
N GLY A 110 2.33 16.44 1.03
CA GLY A 110 1.10 17.19 1.25
C GLY A 110 0.03 16.95 0.19
N TYR A 111 -1.23 16.99 0.62
CA TYR A 111 -2.34 17.17 -0.31
C TYR A 111 -2.21 18.51 -1.03
N VAL A 112 -2.66 18.55 -2.28
CA VAL A 112 -2.76 19.75 -3.10
C VAL A 112 -4.20 19.93 -3.57
N GLY A 113 -4.46 20.93 -4.42
CA GLY A 113 -5.81 21.29 -4.83
C GLY A 113 -6.57 21.96 -3.68
N ARG A 114 -7.84 21.59 -3.48
CA ARG A 114 -8.67 22.19 -2.41
C ARG A 114 -8.25 21.77 -1.00
N GLN A 115 -7.41 20.73 -0.86
CA GLN A 115 -6.94 20.21 0.43
C GLN A 115 -8.12 19.92 1.38
N VAL A 116 -8.99 19.01 0.96
CA VAL A 116 -10.17 18.58 1.72
C VAL A 116 -10.22 17.06 1.74
N ALA A 117 -10.48 16.46 2.89
CA ALA A 117 -10.60 15.02 3.07
C ALA A 117 -12.04 14.65 3.47
N TYR A 118 -12.67 13.75 2.71
CA TYR A 118 -14.00 13.19 2.96
C TYR A 118 -13.97 11.67 2.78
N GLY A 119 -14.88 10.95 3.47
CA GLY A 119 -15.00 9.50 3.36
C GLY A 119 -14.08 8.80 4.36
N MET A 120 -13.00 8.19 3.90
CA MET A 120 -11.97 7.53 4.73
C MET A 120 -12.55 6.80 5.97
N ASN A 121 -12.26 7.27 7.18
CA ASN A 121 -12.85 6.76 8.43
C ASN A 121 -13.82 7.76 9.07
N ASN A 122 -14.29 8.75 8.29
CA ASN A 122 -15.25 9.77 8.69
C ASN A 122 -14.75 10.67 9.84
N MET A 123 -13.43 10.81 10.01
CA MET A 123 -12.85 11.54 11.15
C MET A 123 -12.67 13.02 10.83
N THR A 124 -12.15 13.34 9.63
CA THR A 124 -11.81 14.71 9.24
C THR A 124 -12.98 15.46 8.61
N ASN A 125 -13.53 14.93 7.51
CA ASN A 125 -14.67 15.48 6.75
C ASN A 125 -14.64 17.01 6.55
N GLY A 126 -13.50 17.52 6.09
CA GLY A 126 -13.32 18.95 6.03
C GLY A 126 -11.98 19.38 5.47
N SER A 127 -11.76 20.71 5.50
CA SER A 127 -10.54 21.30 4.99
C SER A 127 -9.34 21.00 5.88
N MET A 128 -8.25 20.58 5.24
CA MET A 128 -6.98 20.28 5.89
C MET A 128 -6.18 21.55 6.22
N ARG A 129 -6.68 22.73 5.82
CA ARG A 129 -6.07 24.03 6.13
C ARG A 129 -6.55 24.65 7.44
N SER A 130 -7.64 24.12 8.00
CA SER A 130 -8.25 24.69 9.20
C SER A 130 -7.70 24.01 10.45
N ASP A 131 -7.10 24.79 11.33
CA ASP A 131 -6.63 24.31 12.64
C ASP A 131 -7.79 23.79 13.49
N ILE A 132 -8.98 24.41 13.38
CA ILE A 132 -10.18 23.95 14.09
C ILE A 132 -10.54 22.52 13.65
N ILE A 133 -10.49 22.24 12.35
CA ILE A 133 -10.80 20.90 11.81
C ILE A 133 -9.70 19.92 12.19
N LYS A 134 -8.43 20.35 12.19
CA LYS A 134 -7.31 19.53 12.66
C LYS A 134 -7.52 19.11 14.11
N ASP A 135 -7.80 20.05 15.00
CA ASP A 135 -8.01 19.78 16.43
C ASP A 135 -9.23 18.87 16.67
N GLN A 136 -10.33 19.12 15.97
CA GLN A 136 -11.51 18.26 16.02
C GLN A 136 -11.20 16.83 15.56
N THR A 137 -10.44 16.70 14.47
CA THR A 137 -9.99 15.39 13.96
C THR A 137 -9.15 14.67 15.01
N MET A 138 -8.16 15.33 15.62
CA MET A 138 -7.31 14.70 16.63
C MET A 138 -8.10 14.26 17.86
N ARG A 139 -9.06 15.07 18.32
CA ARG A 139 -9.95 14.70 19.42
C ARG A 139 -10.80 13.47 19.09
N ARG A 140 -11.37 13.41 17.89
CA ARG A 140 -12.14 12.24 17.42
C ARG A 140 -11.27 10.99 17.34
N LEU A 141 -10.08 11.10 16.76
CA LEU A 141 -9.14 9.98 16.65
C LEU A 141 -8.75 9.43 18.04
N ARG A 142 -8.48 10.31 19.00
CA ARG A 142 -8.22 9.89 20.40
C ARG A 142 -9.44 9.20 21.03
N ALA A 143 -10.63 9.79 20.88
CA ALA A 143 -11.87 9.21 21.42
C ALA A 143 -12.18 7.83 20.84
N GLU A 144 -11.84 7.61 19.56
CA GLU A 144 -12.06 6.37 18.84
C GLU A 144 -10.93 5.33 19.03
N GLY A 145 -9.91 5.63 19.83
CA GLY A 145 -8.83 4.71 20.16
C GLY A 145 -7.82 4.46 19.04
N TYR A 146 -7.58 5.46 18.18
CA TYR A 146 -6.45 5.41 17.25
C TYR A 146 -5.13 5.58 18.01
N CYS A 147 -4.14 4.74 17.72
CA CYS A 147 -2.82 4.86 18.33
C CYS A 147 -2.07 6.07 17.78
N PHE A 148 -1.54 6.88 18.68
CA PHE A 148 -0.56 7.94 18.40
C PHE A 148 0.86 7.39 18.56
N GLU A 149 1.86 8.22 18.30
CA GLU A 149 3.26 7.84 18.43
C GLU A 149 3.56 7.28 19.83
N GLY A 150 4.23 6.12 19.87
CA GLY A 150 4.57 5.42 21.12
C GLY A 150 3.44 4.61 21.76
N GLU A 151 2.20 4.77 21.32
CA GLU A 151 1.07 3.99 21.84
C GLU A 151 1.01 2.59 21.20
N ARG A 152 0.31 1.67 21.86
CA ARG A 152 0.17 0.29 21.40
C ARG A 152 -1.30 -0.12 21.35
N PHE A 153 -1.71 -0.71 20.25
CA PHE A 153 -3.08 -1.18 20.09
C PHE A 153 -3.37 -2.39 21.01
N PRO A 154 -4.52 -2.43 21.69
CA PRO A 154 -4.91 -3.59 22.49
C PRO A 154 -5.22 -4.77 21.57
N VAL A 155 -4.26 -5.68 21.45
CA VAL A 155 -4.43 -6.94 20.71
C VAL A 155 -5.11 -7.95 21.61
N GLN A 156 -6.25 -8.50 21.17
CA GLN A 156 -6.89 -9.60 21.88
C GLN A 156 -5.98 -10.82 21.87
N LYS A 157 -5.90 -11.53 23.00
CA LYS A 157 -5.18 -12.81 23.04
C LYS A 157 -5.84 -13.77 22.06
N SER A 158 -5.05 -14.49 21.29
CA SER A 158 -5.57 -15.51 20.39
C SER A 158 -6.44 -16.49 21.18
N PRO A 159 -7.61 -16.92 20.65
CA PRO A 159 -8.47 -17.89 21.32
C PRO A 159 -7.73 -19.18 21.68
N ASP A 160 -6.69 -19.53 20.91
CA ASP A 160 -5.84 -20.70 21.13
C ASP A 160 -4.75 -20.50 22.19
N ALA A 161 -4.53 -19.27 22.68
CA ALA A 161 -3.58 -19.00 23.75
C ALA A 161 -3.89 -19.77 25.05
N LYS A 162 -5.17 -20.16 25.26
CA LYS A 162 -5.57 -21.04 26.38
C LYS A 162 -5.06 -22.48 26.23
N TYR A 163 -4.79 -22.91 25.00
CA TYR A 163 -4.29 -24.26 24.67
C TYR A 163 -2.77 -24.28 24.45
N ALA A 164 -2.13 -23.12 24.34
CA ALA A 164 -0.68 -23.02 24.27
C ALA A 164 -0.07 -23.49 25.60
N LYS A 165 0.64 -24.64 25.57
CA LYS A 165 1.43 -25.09 26.71
C LYS A 165 2.45 -24.01 27.06
N LYS A 166 2.47 -23.53 28.31
CA LYS A 166 3.52 -22.63 28.81
C LYS A 166 4.88 -23.28 28.57
N SER A 167 5.64 -22.83 27.57
CA SER A 167 7.02 -23.25 27.40
C SER A 167 7.81 -22.75 28.60
N LYS A 168 8.35 -23.66 29.43
CA LYS A 168 9.28 -23.31 30.50
C LYS A 168 10.43 -22.50 29.89
N ALA A 169 10.60 -21.27 30.35
CA ALA A 169 11.75 -20.44 29.99
C ALA A 169 13.03 -21.23 30.33
N LYS A 170 13.84 -21.57 29.32
CA LYS A 170 15.20 -22.05 29.55
C LYS A 170 16.02 -20.86 30.04
N SER A 171 16.24 -20.82 31.36
CA SER A 171 17.33 -20.07 31.98
C SER A 171 18.64 -20.45 31.30
N LYS A 172 19.19 -19.56 30.46
CA LYS A 172 20.58 -19.69 29.98
C LYS A 172 21.49 -19.24 31.12
N LYS A 173 22.24 -20.21 31.64
CA LYS A 173 23.46 -19.99 32.42
C LYS A 173 24.59 -19.58 31.48
#